data_AF-A0A950ZPP2-F1
#
_entry.id   AF-A0A950ZPP2-F1
#
_cell.length_a   1.000
_cell.length_b   1.000
_cell.length_c   1.000
_cell.angle_alpha   90.00
_cell.angle_beta   90.00
_cell.angle_gamma   90.00
#
_symmetry.space_group_name_H-M   'P 1'
#
loop_
_entity.id
_entity.type
_entity.pdbx_description
1 polymer ?
#
loop_
_entity_poly.entity_id
_entity_poly.type
_entity_poly.pdbx_seq_one_letter_code
_entity_poly.pdbx_strand_id
1 'polypeptide(L)'
;MSPEVIRVVLSRRNLLALLAKLDGHPPESACTITFPGTSEEPGLVVVAEPDAVHYQSRPTPSGPMHPDTEAWIDEHFGVGSGR
;
A
#
# COMPACT_ATOMS: atom_id res chain seq x y z
N MET A 1 -7.84 -18.98 -22.43
CA MET A 1 -6.66 -18.26 -21.93
C MET A 1 -6.95 -17.93 -20.49
N SER A 2 -6.04 -18.21 -19.56
CA SER A 2 -6.19 -17.70 -18.19
C SER A 2 -6.14 -16.17 -18.24
N PRO A 3 -7.01 -15.44 -17.52
CA PRO A 3 -6.95 -13.98 -17.49
C PRO A 3 -5.55 -13.55 -17.04
N GLU A 4 -5.02 -12.51 -17.66
CA GLU A 4 -3.73 -11.92 -17.28
C GLU A 4 -3.81 -11.48 -15.80
N VAL A 5 -2.72 -11.56 -15.04
CA VAL A 5 -2.73 -11.13 -13.63
C VAL A 5 -1.61 -10.12 -13.43
N ILE A 6 -1.99 -8.90 -13.06
CA ILE A 6 -1.06 -7.86 -12.64
C ILE A 6 -0.81 -8.05 -11.15
N ARG A 7 0.41 -8.46 -10.81
CA ARG A 7 0.84 -8.62 -9.43
C ARG A 7 1.66 -7.40 -9.00
N VAL A 8 1.15 -6.65 -8.03
CA VAL A 8 1.85 -5.51 -7.43
C VAL A 8 2.38 -5.94 -6.06
N VAL A 9 3.69 -5.91 -5.87
CA VAL A 9 4.32 -6.19 -4.57
C VAL A 9 4.66 -4.87 -3.90
N LEU A 10 4.11 -4.64 -2.71
CA LEU A 10 4.38 -3.49 -1.87
C LEU A 10 5.09 -3.95 -0.59
N SER A 11 5.89 -3.08 0.03
CA SER A 11 6.23 -3.28 1.44
C SER A 11 4.96 -3.23 2.30
N ARG A 12 5.00 -3.82 3.48
CA ARG A 12 3.92 -3.70 4.47
C ARG A 12 3.60 -2.22 4.75
N ARG A 13 4.62 -1.38 4.96
CA ARG A 13 4.45 0.08 5.13
C ARG A 13 3.72 0.73 3.97
N ASN A 14 4.05 0.38 2.72
CA ASN A 14 3.43 0.98 1.53
C ASN A 14 2.01 0.47 1.31
N LEU A 15 1.72 -0.80 1.63
CA LEU A 15 0.34 -1.31 1.57
C LEU A 15 -0.55 -0.58 2.57
N LEU A 16 -0.10 -0.40 3.81
CA LEU A 16 -0.87 0.31 4.83
C LEU A 16 -1.09 1.78 4.43
N ALA A 17 -0.08 2.43 3.86
CA ALA A 17 -0.23 3.78 3.32
C ALA A 17 -1.21 3.84 2.15
N LEU A 18 -1.27 2.82 1.28
CA LEU A 18 -2.27 2.74 0.22
C LEU A 18 -3.68 2.64 0.79
N LEU A 19 -3.90 1.74 1.76
CA LEU A 19 -5.21 1.56 2.39
C LEU A 19 -5.69 2.86 3.07
N ALA A 20 -4.83 3.50 3.86
CA ALA A 20 -5.13 4.78 4.50
C ALA A 20 -5.53 5.85 3.47
N LYS A 21 -4.83 5.92 2.33
CA LYS A 21 -5.15 6.87 1.26
C LYS A 21 -6.47 6.58 0.55
N LEU A 22 -6.82 5.30 0.39
CA LEU A 22 -8.11 4.88 -0.16
C LEU A 22 -9.26 5.23 0.79
N ASP A 23 -8.99 5.23 2.10
CA ASP A 23 -9.93 5.67 3.12
C ASP A 23 -9.90 7.19 3.37
N GLY A 24 -9.12 7.94 2.58
CA GLY A 24 -9.09 9.41 2.64
C GLY A 24 -8.19 9.98 3.73
N HIS A 25 -7.09 9.29 4.07
CA HIS A 25 -6.10 9.72 5.06
C HIS A 25 -4.70 9.90 4.45
N PRO A 26 -4.21 11.14 4.31
CA PRO A 26 -4.80 12.40 4.78
C PRO A 26 -6.03 12.85 3.95
N PRO A 27 -6.86 13.80 4.44
CA PRO A 27 -8.10 14.23 3.79
C PRO A 27 -7.93 14.74 2.35
N GLU A 28 -6.77 15.30 2.03
CA GLU A 28 -6.40 15.77 0.68
C GLU A 28 -5.82 14.67 -0.22
N SER A 29 -5.80 13.42 0.25
CA SER A 29 -5.35 12.28 -0.55
C SER A 29 -6.32 12.03 -1.71
N ALA A 30 -5.86 12.30 -2.94
CA ALA A 30 -6.51 11.81 -4.15
C ALA A 30 -6.04 10.37 -4.42
N CYS A 31 -6.91 9.38 -4.18
CA CYS A 31 -6.60 7.98 -4.46
C CYS A 31 -7.75 7.28 -5.16
N THR A 32 -7.50 6.79 -6.38
CA THR A 32 -8.44 5.97 -7.15
C THR A 32 -7.68 4.78 -7.71
N ILE A 33 -8.14 3.56 -7.42
CA ILE A 33 -7.72 2.36 -8.14
C ILE A 33 -8.79 2.08 -9.19
N THR A 34 -8.52 2.42 -10.45
CA THR A 34 -9.38 2.03 -11.56
C THR A 34 -8.91 0.70 -12.11
N PHE A 35 -9.80 -0.27 -12.08
CA PHE A 35 -9.53 -1.57 -12.64
C PHE A 35 -10.82 -2.09 -13.27
N PRO A 36 -10.83 -2.41 -14.57
CA PRO A 36 -12.06 -2.76 -15.23
C PRO A 36 -12.44 -4.20 -14.79
N GLY A 37 -13.67 -4.32 -14.29
CA GLY A 37 -14.14 -5.46 -13.51
C GLY A 37 -14.75 -6.58 -14.34
N THR A 38 -14.33 -6.76 -15.59
CA THR A 38 -14.89 -7.82 -16.44
C THR A 38 -14.07 -9.11 -16.34
N SER A 39 -14.73 -10.25 -16.53
CA SER A 39 -14.09 -11.58 -16.44
C SER A 39 -13.03 -11.87 -17.51
N GLU A 40 -12.87 -10.98 -18.49
CA GLU A 40 -11.91 -11.11 -19.59
C GLU A 40 -10.68 -10.20 -19.42
N GLU A 41 -10.69 -9.31 -18.43
CA GLU A 41 -9.61 -8.36 -18.19
C GLU A 41 -8.60 -8.89 -17.18
N PRO A 42 -7.38 -8.31 -17.15
CA PRO A 42 -6.37 -8.74 -16.20
C PRO A 42 -6.91 -8.58 -14.79
N GLY A 43 -6.56 -9.46 -13.84
CA GLY A 43 -6.84 -9.31 -12.40
C GLY A 43 -5.74 -8.50 -11.69
N LEU A 44 -6.08 -7.71 -10.66
CA LEU A 44 -5.09 -7.01 -9.82
C LEU A 44 -4.90 -7.77 -8.50
N VAL A 45 -3.68 -8.23 -8.26
CA VAL A 45 -3.31 -8.86 -6.99
C VAL A 45 -2.25 -8.01 -6.32
N VAL A 46 -2.60 -7.42 -5.17
CA VAL A 46 -1.65 -6.69 -4.33
C VAL A 46 -1.12 -7.63 -3.25
N VAL A 47 0.21 -7.71 -3.13
CA VAL A 47 0.89 -8.54 -2.13
C VAL A 47 1.77 -7.64 -1.26
N ALA A 48 1.68 -7.82 0.06
CA ALA A 48 2.62 -7.22 0.99
C ALA A 48 3.83 -8.14 1.23
N GLU A 49 5.01 -7.52 1.25
CA GLU A 49 6.27 -8.12 1.65
C GLU A 49 6.78 -7.43 2.93
N PRO A 50 7.51 -8.13 3.83
CA PRO A 50 8.13 -7.48 4.98
C PRO A 50 9.04 -6.32 4.57
N ASP A 51 8.95 -5.18 5.27
CA ASP A 51 9.71 -3.97 4.96
C ASP A 51 11.23 -4.23 4.88
N ALA A 52 11.76 -5.09 5.76
CA ALA A 52 13.17 -5.47 5.78
C ALA A 52 13.62 -6.15 4.49
N VAL A 53 12.73 -6.93 3.85
CA VAL A 53 13.01 -7.60 2.57
C VAL A 53 12.82 -6.59 1.43
N HIS A 54 11.71 -5.87 1.44
CA HIS A 54 11.35 -4.94 0.36
C HIS A 54 12.36 -3.79 0.19
N TYR A 55 12.94 -3.32 1.29
CA TYR A 55 13.91 -2.22 1.29
C TYR A 55 15.38 -2.68 1.37
N GLN A 56 15.66 -4.00 1.35
CA GLN A 56 17.01 -4.53 1.58
C GLN A 56 18.09 -3.97 0.65
N SER A 57 17.72 -3.63 -0.59
CA SER A 57 18.62 -3.15 -1.64
C SER A 57 18.54 -1.64 -1.85
N ARG A 58 17.76 -0.92 -1.02
CA ARG A 58 17.54 0.51 -1.22
C ARG A 58 18.76 1.29 -0.71
N PRO A 59 19.38 2.15 -1.54
CA PRO A 59 20.55 2.92 -1.13
C PRO A 59 20.22 4.00 -0.09
N THR A 60 18.96 4.39 0.02
CA THR A 60 18.46 5.36 0.99
C THR A 60 17.25 4.80 1.75
N PRO A 61 17.12 5.15 3.04
CA PRO A 61 15.96 4.76 3.83
C PRO A 61 14.69 5.40 3.29
N SER A 62 13.55 4.77 3.59
CA SER A 62 12.24 5.34 3.29
C SER A 62 12.03 6.64 4.06
N GLY A 63 11.51 7.66 3.37
CA GLY A 63 11.18 8.94 4.00
C GLY A 63 10.04 8.83 5.04
N PRO A 64 9.84 9.89 5.83
CA PRO A 64 8.74 9.96 6.78
C PRO A 64 7.39 9.83 6.08
N MET A 65 6.41 9.25 6.76
CA MET A 65 5.04 9.15 6.27
C MET A 65 4.26 10.38 6.77
N HIS A 66 3.17 10.72 6.08
CA HIS A 66 2.30 11.81 6.54
C HIS A 66 1.71 11.47 7.92
N PRO A 67 1.69 12.39 8.91
CA PRO A 67 1.23 12.09 10.26
C PRO A 67 -0.20 11.53 10.33
N ASP A 68 -1.13 12.04 9.52
CA ASP A 68 -2.51 11.53 9.51
C ASP A 68 -2.60 10.10 8.98
N THR A 69 -1.73 9.73 8.04
CA THR A 69 -1.61 8.35 7.58
C THR A 69 -1.04 7.46 8.69
N GLU A 70 0.00 7.92 9.40
CA GLU A 70 0.57 7.18 10.54
C GLU A 70 -0.48 6.98 11.65
N ALA A 71 -1.20 8.04 12.02
CA ALA A 71 -2.25 7.99 13.04
C ALA A 71 -3.37 7.02 12.66
N TRP A 72 -3.83 7.07 11.41
CA TRP A 72 -4.86 6.16 10.92
C TRP A 72 -4.38 4.70 10.94
N ILE A 73 -3.14 4.44 10.52
CA ILE A 73 -2.56 3.08 10.55
C ILE A 73 -2.44 2.57 12.00
N ASP A 74 -1.96 3.39 12.92
CA ASP A 74 -1.81 3.04 14.33
C ASP A 74 -3.18 2.70 14.96
N GLU A 75 -4.21 3.49 14.65
CA GLU A 75 -5.60 3.24 15.08
C GLU A 75 -6.16 1.92 14.55
N HIS A 76 -5.97 1.61 13.26
CA HIS A 76 -6.64 0.50 12.59
C HIS A 76 -5.89 -0.82 12.64
N PHE A 77 -4.56 -0.76 12.76
CA PHE A 77 -3.70 -1.95 12.68
C PHE A 77 -2.80 -2.14 13.90
N GLY A 78 -2.87 -1.24 14.89
CA GLY A 78 -2.13 -1.35 16.15
C GLY A 78 -0.62 -1.37 15.95
N VAL A 79 -0.13 -0.76 14.87
CA VAL A 79 1.29 -0.81 14.47
C VAL A 79 2.06 0.30 15.16
N GLY A 80 1.96 0.37 16.49
CA GLY A 80 2.52 1.45 17.29
C GLY A 80 3.86 1.92 16.72
N SER A 81 3.86 3.17 16.24
CA SER A 81 4.98 3.85 15.59
C SER A 81 6.34 3.35 16.07
N GLY A 82 6.89 2.37 15.33
CA GLY A 82 8.24 1.87 15.50
C GLY A 82 9.21 2.95 15.03
N ARG A 83 9.41 3.96 15.87
CA ARG A 83 10.53 4.89 15.82
C ARG A 83 11.66 4.34 16.68
#